data_AF-A0A1I7HB43-F1
#
_entry.id   AF-A0A1I7HB43-F1
#
_cell.length_a   1.000
_cell.length_b   1.000
_cell.length_c   1.000
_cell.angle_alpha   90.00
_cell.angle_beta   90.00
_cell.angle_gamma   90.00
#
_symmetry.space_group_name_H-M   'P 1'
#
loop_
_entity.id
_entity.type
_entity.pdbx_description
1 polymer ?
#
loop_
_entity_poly.entity_id
_entity_poly.type
_entity_poly.pdbx_seq_one_letter_code
_entity_poly.pdbx_strand_id
1 'polypeptide(L)'
;MQTDDEDGVLPKNVVPFAIDPAGNNICFDYKDNSAEPKVVYLDLDEQVSLLIVDNDYGIDINDYQSEAEAIEFLQRRSLQYVADSFEDFMNMLYSS
;
A
#
# COMPACT_ATOMS: atom_id res chain seq x y z
N MET A 1 16.14 13.14 15.25
CA MET A 1 15.38 11.88 15.24
C MET A 1 15.24 11.55 13.78
N GLN A 2 16.07 10.63 13.33
CA GLN A 2 16.21 10.27 11.93
C GLN A 2 15.01 9.39 11.60
N THR A 3 14.07 9.91 10.81
CA THR A 3 13.02 9.09 10.21
C THR A 3 13.64 8.52 8.96
N ASP A 4 14.52 7.55 9.12
CA ASP A 4 15.09 6.80 8.00
C ASP A 4 13.91 6.11 7.31
N ASP A 5 13.44 6.70 6.21
CA ASP A 5 13.25 6.15 4.86
C ASP A 5 13.33 4.61 4.67
N GLU A 6 12.91 3.79 5.63
CA GLU A 6 12.85 2.31 5.56
C GLU A 6 11.41 1.77 5.46
N ASP A 7 10.40 2.64 5.49
CA ASP A 7 9.06 2.31 5.02
C ASP A 7 9.03 2.52 3.51
N GLY A 8 9.13 1.42 2.74
CA GLY A 8 8.98 1.45 1.29
C GLY A 8 7.77 2.30 0.90
N VAL A 9 8.00 3.27 0.02
CA VAL A 9 7.19 4.47 -0.16
C VAL A 9 5.69 4.15 -0.26
N LEU A 10 4.97 4.30 0.86
CA LEU A 10 3.53 4.08 0.91
C LEU A 10 2.83 5.01 -0.09
N PRO A 11 1.85 4.52 -0.87
CA PRO A 11 1.09 5.37 -1.77
C PRO A 11 0.34 6.46 -1.01
N LYS A 12 0.10 7.56 -1.71
CA LYS A 12 -0.65 8.70 -1.15
C LYS A 12 -2.01 8.25 -0.61
N ASN A 13 -2.40 8.81 0.53
CA ASN A 13 -3.66 8.52 1.23
C ASN A 13 -3.74 7.11 1.84
N VAL A 14 -2.60 6.41 1.98
CA VAL A 14 -2.52 5.15 2.72
C VAL A 14 -1.81 5.38 4.05
N VAL A 15 -2.43 4.95 5.14
CA VAL A 15 -1.93 5.18 6.51
C VAL A 15 -1.87 3.85 7.26
N PRO A 16 -0.68 3.39 7.70
CA PRO A 16 -0.56 2.17 8.48
C PRO A 16 -1.16 2.36 9.88
N PHE A 17 -1.86 1.36 10.39
CA PHE A 17 -2.43 1.39 11.75
C PHE A 17 -2.13 0.14 12.59
N ALA A 18 -1.68 -0.95 11.95
CA ALA A 18 -1.26 -2.16 12.64
C ALA A 18 -0.19 -2.91 11.83
N ILE A 19 0.53 -3.79 12.51
CA ILE A 19 1.47 -4.75 11.91
C ILE A 19 1.02 -6.14 12.32
N ASP A 20 0.88 -7.05 11.35
CA ASP A 20 0.53 -8.44 11.64
C ASP A 20 1.74 -9.21 12.25
N PRO A 21 1.55 -10.44 12.76
CA PRO A 21 2.66 -11.22 13.32
C PRO A 21 3.77 -11.58 12.33
N ALA A 22 3.53 -11.49 11.02
CA ALA A 22 4.53 -11.73 9.97
C ALA A 22 5.30 -10.46 9.59
N GLY A 23 4.93 -9.30 10.15
CA GLY A 23 5.57 -8.02 9.88
C GLY A 23 4.90 -7.21 8.77
N ASN A 24 3.74 -7.63 8.26
CA ASN A 24 3.04 -6.89 7.20
C ASN A 24 2.27 -5.70 7.77
N ASN A 25 2.35 -4.56 7.10
CA ASN A 25 1.57 -3.38 7.46
C ASN A 25 0.10 -3.56 7.05
N ILE A 26 -0.81 -3.33 8.00
CA ILE A 26 -2.24 -3.17 7.74
C ILE A 26 -2.54 -1.67 7.76
N CYS A 27 -3.21 -1.20 6.71
CA CYS A 27 -3.37 0.21 6.42
C CYS A 27 -4.83 0.59 6.16
N PHE A 28 -5.15 1.85 6.43
CA PHE A 28 -6.33 2.52 5.89
C PHE A 28 -5.99 3.08 4.50
N ASP A 29 -6.84 2.80 3.51
CA ASP A 29 -6.76 3.43 2.18
C ASP A 29 -7.93 4.41 1.99
N TYR A 30 -7.58 5.70 1.91
CA TYR A 30 -8.52 6.81 1.73
C TYR A 30 -8.63 7.28 0.26
N LYS A 31 -8.15 6.49 -0.71
CA LYS A 31 -8.17 6.86 -2.14
C LYS A 31 -9.57 7.26 -2.63
N ASP A 32 -10.57 6.42 -2.32
CA ASP A 32 -11.91 6.57 -2.89
C ASP A 32 -12.83 7.43 -1.99
N ASN A 33 -12.63 7.39 -0.67
CA ASN A 33 -13.43 8.13 0.31
C ASN A 33 -12.56 8.55 1.50
N SER A 34 -12.51 9.85 1.79
CA SER A 34 -11.72 10.41 2.89
C SER A 34 -12.32 10.22 4.27
N ALA A 35 -13.62 9.90 4.36
CA ALA A 35 -14.32 9.68 5.63
C ALA A 35 -14.45 8.18 5.97
N GLU A 36 -14.53 7.32 4.96
CA GLU A 36 -14.74 5.87 5.11
C GLU A 36 -13.64 5.12 4.35
N PRO A 37 -12.46 4.91 4.97
CA PRO A 37 -11.37 4.20 4.33
C PRO A 37 -11.66 2.70 4.27
N LYS A 38 -11.13 2.08 3.21
CA LYS A 38 -10.99 0.62 3.15
C LYS A 38 -9.83 0.18 4.03
N VAL A 39 -9.85 -1.07 4.45
CA VAL A 39 -8.70 -1.73 5.07
C VAL A 39 -7.97 -2.54 4.00
N VAL A 40 -6.67 -2.30 3.89
CA VAL A 40 -5.76 -3.02 2.99
C VAL A 40 -4.56 -3.51 3.77
N TYR A 41 -3.82 -4.49 3.26
CA TYR A 41 -2.49 -4.80 3.74
C TYR A 41 -1.46 -4.53 2.64
N LEU A 42 -0.27 -4.11 3.05
CA LEU A 42 0.87 -3.86 2.17
C LEU A 42 1.67 -5.14 2.00
N ASP A 43 1.75 -5.63 0.77
CA ASP A 43 2.60 -6.76 0.41
C ASP A 43 4.06 -6.29 0.29
N LEU A 44 4.90 -6.73 1.23
CA LEU A 44 6.32 -6.40 1.26
C LEU A 44 7.10 -7.02 0.08
N ASP A 45 6.67 -8.17 -0.44
CA ASP A 45 7.34 -8.83 -1.57
C ASP A 45 7.10 -8.04 -2.87
N GLU A 46 5.90 -7.49 -3.06
CA GLU A 46 5.60 -6.60 -4.19
C GLU A 46 6.28 -5.22 -4.04
N GLN A 47 6.60 -4.77 -2.83
CA GLN A 47 7.39 -3.53 -2.63
C GLN A 47 8.83 -3.65 -3.12
N VAL A 48 9.43 -4.84 -3.07
CA VAL A 48 10.75 -5.06 -3.65
C VAL A 48 10.74 -4.76 -5.16
N SER A 49 9.62 -5.03 -5.84
CA SER A 49 9.46 -4.70 -7.27
C SER A 49 9.47 -3.19 -7.56
N LEU A 50 9.07 -2.35 -6.59
CA LEU A 50 9.09 -0.88 -6.70
C LEU A 50 10.49 -0.28 -6.56
N LEU A 51 11.29 -0.82 -5.65
CA LEU A 51 12.68 -0.38 -5.44
C LEU A 51 13.58 -0.73 -6.63
N ILE A 52 13.18 -1.73 -7.42
CA ILE A 52 13.90 -2.25 -8.58
C ILE A 52 13.58 -1.46 -9.88
N VAL A 53 12.66 -0.49 -9.85
CA VAL A 53 12.27 0.33 -11.01
C VAL A 53 13.43 1.21 -11.52
N ASP A 54 14.51 1.35 -10.75
CA ASP A 54 15.75 1.99 -11.22
C ASP A 54 16.60 1.00 -12.06
N ASN A 55 16.21 0.88 -13.35
CA ASN A 55 17.04 0.50 -14.52
C ASN A 55 17.00 -0.91 -15.15
N ASP A 56 16.16 -1.89 -14.79
CA ASP A 56 16.20 -3.18 -15.53
C ASP A 56 14.90 -4.02 -15.65
N TYR A 57 13.77 -3.61 -15.06
CA TYR A 57 12.60 -4.52 -14.90
C TYR A 57 11.36 -4.23 -15.76
N GLY A 58 11.54 -3.60 -16.92
CA GLY A 58 10.54 -3.68 -17.99
C GLY A 58 9.25 -2.89 -17.78
N ILE A 59 9.30 -1.83 -16.98
CA ILE A 59 8.25 -0.81 -16.95
C ILE A 59 8.64 0.26 -17.96
N ASP A 60 7.93 0.29 -19.08
CA ASP A 60 8.08 1.37 -20.04
C ASP A 60 7.39 2.61 -19.46
N ILE A 61 8.18 3.56 -18.98
CA ILE A 61 7.68 4.83 -18.46
C ILE A 61 6.82 5.57 -19.52
N ASN A 62 6.99 5.27 -20.81
CA ASN A 62 6.18 5.84 -21.89
C ASN A 62 4.74 5.29 -21.91
N ASP A 63 4.44 4.18 -21.22
CA ASP A 63 3.06 3.70 -21.03
C ASP A 63 2.29 4.58 -20.03
N TYR A 64 3.02 5.42 -19.26
CA TYR A 64 2.48 6.27 -18.22
C TYR A 64 2.60 7.74 -18.61
N GLN A 65 1.73 8.58 -18.06
CA GLN A 65 1.73 10.02 -18.33
C GLN A 65 2.91 10.73 -17.65
N SER A 66 3.45 10.16 -16.57
CA SER A 66 4.60 10.68 -15.83
C SER A 66 5.22 9.63 -14.91
N GLU A 67 6.45 9.87 -14.47
CA GLU A 67 7.13 9.07 -13.44
C GLU A 67 6.34 8.98 -12.14
N ALA A 68 5.75 10.09 -11.70
CA ALA A 68 4.91 10.12 -10.49
C ALA A 68 3.68 9.21 -10.61
N GLU A 69 3.09 9.11 -11.79
CA GLU A 69 1.93 8.25 -12.05
C GLU A 69 2.34 6.77 -12.11
N ALA A 70 3.46 6.45 -12.76
CA ALA A 70 4.02 5.10 -12.76
C ALA A 70 4.34 4.63 -11.33
N ILE A 71 4.98 5.48 -10.53
CA ILE A 71 5.30 5.19 -9.12
C ILE A 71 4.01 4.97 -8.31
N GLU A 72 3.02 5.86 -8.41
CA GLU A 72 1.75 5.70 -7.68
C GLU A 72 1.02 4.41 -8.11
N PHE A 73 1.01 4.09 -9.40
CA PHE A 73 0.40 2.86 -9.90
C PHE A 73 1.03 1.62 -9.27
N LEU A 74 2.35 1.55 -9.28
CA LEU A 74 3.09 0.41 -8.75
C LEU A 74 2.98 0.32 -7.22
N GLN A 75 2.99 1.46 -6.51
CA GLN A 75 2.78 1.52 -5.07
C GLN A 75 1.39 1.04 -4.67
N ARG A 76 0.38 1.35 -5.49
CA ARG A 76 -0.98 0.85 -5.25
C ARG A 76 -1.13 -0.61 -5.62
N ARG A 77 -0.31 -1.15 -6.52
CA ARG A 77 -0.32 -2.58 -6.91
C ARG A 77 0.08 -3.49 -5.76
N SER A 78 0.92 -3.02 -4.83
CA SER A 78 1.31 -3.78 -3.64
C SER A 78 0.27 -3.74 -2.51
N LEU A 79 -0.83 -3.00 -2.68
CA LEU A 79 -1.93 -3.01 -1.71
C LEU A 79 -2.91 -4.13 -2.02
N GLN A 80 -3.19 -4.95 -1.02
CA GLN A 80 -4.17 -6.02 -1.11
C GLN A 80 -5.40 -5.65 -0.28
N TYR A 81 -6.57 -5.75 -0.89
CA TYR A 81 -7.85 -5.49 -0.21
C TYR A 81 -8.09 -6.48 0.93
N VAL A 82 -8.58 -5.96 2.06
CA VAL A 82 -8.98 -6.78 3.22
C VAL A 82 -10.45 -6.58 3.54
N ALA A 83 -10.90 -5.33 3.70
CA ALA A 83 -12.29 -5.01 4.07
C ALA A 83 -12.72 -3.63 3.57
N ASP A 84 -14.04 -3.43 3.40
CA ASP A 84 -14.62 -2.17 2.93
C ASP A 84 -14.60 -1.08 4.00
N SER A 85 -14.58 -1.47 5.28
CA SER A 85 -14.51 -0.56 6.43
C SER A 85 -13.74 -1.15 7.60
N PHE A 86 -13.36 -0.31 8.58
CA PHE A 86 -12.77 -0.78 9.83
C PHE A 86 -13.74 -1.66 10.63
N GLU A 87 -15.04 -1.37 10.59
CA GLU A 87 -16.05 -2.19 11.25
C GLU A 87 -16.11 -3.59 10.64
N ASP A 88 -16.12 -3.70 9.31
CA ASP A 88 -16.10 -5.00 8.62
C ASP A 88 -14.83 -5.79 8.95
N PHE A 89 -13.68 -5.13 9.00
CA PHE A 89 -12.42 -5.74 9.43
C PHE A 89 -12.51 -6.27 10.87
N MET A 90 -13.04 -5.48 11.81
CA MET A 90 -13.21 -5.91 13.19
C MET A 90 -14.20 -7.07 13.31
N ASN A 91 -15.28 -7.05 12.53
CA ASN A 91 -16.22 -8.15 12.46
C ASN A 91 -15.55 -9.43 11.94
N MET A 92 -14.62 -9.35 10.98
CA MET A 92 -13.86 -10.53 10.53
C MET A 92 -12.99 -11.15 11.65
N LEU A 93 -12.43 -10.32 12.54
CA LEU A 93 -11.56 -10.79 13.62
C LEU A 93 -12.33 -11.34 14.83
N TYR A 94 -13.49 -10.77 15.12
CA TYR A 94 -14.22 -11.02 16.38
C TYR A 94 -15.58 -11.70 16.20
N SER A 95 -16.02 -11.97 14.97
CA SER A 95 -17.19 -12.82 14.74
C SER A 95 -16.83 -14.29 15.00
N SER A 96 -17.01 -14.71 16.26
CA SER A 96 -17.03 -16.11 16.69
C SER A 96 -18.46 -16.64 16.77
#